data_AF-A0A1Y1T2D6-F1
#
_entry.id   AF-A0A1Y1T2D6-F1
#
_cell.length_a   1.000
_cell.length_b   1.000
_cell.length_c   1.000
_cell.angle_alpha   90.00
_cell.angle_beta   90.00
_cell.angle_gamma   90.00
#
_symmetry.space_group_name_H-M   'P 1'
#
loop_
_entity.id
_entity.type
_entity.pdbx_description
1 polymer ?
#
loop_
_entity_poly.entity_id
_entity_poly.type
_entity_poly.pdbx_seq_one_letter_code
_entity_poly.pdbx_strand_id
1 'polypeptide(L)' 'MQAVTSKFKIKLVLEGLKERQTVKELAQKFGITPQQIGTWKRLFQKEADTVFSKRGKTKKIR' A
#
# COMPACT_ATOMS: atom_id res chain seq x y z
N MET A 1 10.32 12.22 13.86
CA MET A 1 9.19 11.30 13.58
C MET A 1 8.99 11.24 12.07
N GLN A 2 9.32 10.13 11.42
CA GLN A 2 9.08 10.02 9.96
C GLN A 2 7.57 10.04 9.72
N ALA A 3 7.08 11.08 9.03
CA ALA A 3 5.68 11.18 8.68
C ALA A 3 5.29 9.94 7.86
N VAL A 4 4.20 9.27 8.25
CA VAL A 4 3.67 8.10 7.54
C VAL A 4 3.01 8.59 6.25
N THR A 5 3.81 9.04 5.29
CA THR A 5 3.38 9.57 4.00
C THR A 5 2.90 8.42 3.10
N SER A 6 2.00 8.70 2.15
CA SER A 6 1.46 7.69 1.23
C SER A 6 2.55 6.88 0.51
N LYS A 7 3.67 7.51 0.12
CA LYS A 7 4.84 6.82 -0.47
C LYS A 7 5.45 5.77 0.47
N PHE A 8 5.48 6.03 1.77
CA PHE A 8 6.02 5.11 2.77
C PHE A 8 5.12 3.88 2.94
N LYS A 9 3.80 4.10 3.02
CA LYS A 9 2.79 3.02 3.07
C LYS A 9 2.87 2.11 1.83
N ILE A 10 3.01 2.71 0.64
CA ILE A 10 3.16 1.97 -0.63
C ILE A 10 4.44 1.14 -0.62
N LYS A 11 5.59 1.72 -0.23
CA LYS A 11 6.86 0.99 -0.15
C LYS A 11 6.77 -0.21 0.80
N LEU A 12 6.14 -0.03 1.96
CA LEU A 12 5.91 -1.10 2.94
C LEU A 12 5.03 -2.22 2.43
N VAL A 13 3.93 -1.89 1.75
CA VAL A 13 3.03 -2.89 1.16
C VAL A 13 3.75 -3.66 0.04
N LEU A 14 4.52 -2.97 -0.81
CA LEU A 14 5.31 -3.61 -1.86
C LEU A 14 6.40 -4.52 -1.30
N GLU A 15 7.12 -4.10 -0.27
CA GLU A 15 8.13 -4.93 0.39
C GLU A 15 7.50 -6.17 1.04
N GLY A 16 6.31 -6.03 1.63
CA GLY A 16 5.52 -7.15 2.19
C GLY A 16 4.76 -7.98 1.16
N LEU A 17 4.74 -7.58 -0.12
CA LEU A 17 4.26 -8.38 -1.26
C LEU A 17 5.41 -9.10 -1.98
N LYS A 18 6.62 -8.56 -1.92
CA LYS A 18 7.83 -9.18 -2.47
C LYS A 18 8.31 -10.42 -1.69
N GLU A 19 7.59 -10.84 -0.64
CA GLU A 19 7.88 -11.97 0.26
C GLU A 19 9.29 -11.98 0.90
N ARG A 20 10.09 -10.91 0.72
CA ARG A 20 11.43 -10.80 1.29
C ARG A 20 11.44 -10.56 2.79
N GLN A 21 10.35 -10.01 3.34
CA GLN A 21 10.17 -9.78 4.76
C GLN A 21 8.73 -10.07 5.14
N THR A 22 8.53 -10.78 6.25
CA THR A 22 7.19 -11.05 6.77
C THR A 22 6.56 -9.78 7.34
N VAL A 23 5.22 -9.75 7.43
CA VAL A 23 4.49 -8.63 8.02
C VAL A 23 4.96 -8.33 9.46
N LYS A 24 5.35 -9.38 10.20
CA LYS A 24 5.91 -9.25 11.55
C LYS A 24 7.28 -8.55 11.57
N GLU A 25 8.17 -8.91 10.65
CA GLU A 25 9.49 -8.27 10.57
C GLU A 25 9.39 -6.81 10.13
N LEU A 26 8.50 -6.50 9.17
CA LEU A 26 8.24 -5.12 8.77
C LEU A 26 7.62 -4.31 9.91
N ALA A 27 6.71 -4.90 10.67
CA ALA A 27 6.12 -4.28 11.86
C ALA A 27 7.22 -3.92 12.89
N GLN A 28 8.12 -4.85 13.20
CA GLN A 28 9.21 -4.59 14.15
C GLN A 28 10.23 -3.58 13.61
N LYS A 29 10.67 -3.74 12.36
CA LYS A 29 11.73 -2.92 11.75
C LYS A 29 11.35 -1.45 11.61
N PHE A 30 10.07 -1.18 11.36
CA PHE A 30 9.57 0.18 11.15
C PHE A 30 8.72 0.70 12.33
N GLY A 31 8.62 -0.05 13.43
CA GLY A 31 7.86 0.34 14.62
C GLY A 31 6.35 0.48 14.37
N ILE A 32 5.80 -0.32 13.45
CA ILE A 32 4.40 -0.28 13.03
C ILE A 32 3.68 -1.52 13.51
N THR A 33 2.36 -1.45 13.72
CA THR A 33 1.59 -2.64 14.10
C THR A 33 1.27 -3.50 12.87
N PRO A 34 1.24 -4.84 12.98
CA PRO A 34 0.83 -5.74 11.89
C PRO A 34 -0.56 -5.41 11.33
N GLN A 35 -1.46 -4.91 12.19
CA GLN A 35 -2.81 -4.50 11.84
C GLN A 35 -2.83 -3.28 10.90
N GLN A 36 -1.91 -2.32 11.08
CA GLN A 36 -1.73 -1.20 10.16
C GLN A 36 -1.25 -1.67 8.78
N ILE A 37 -0.33 -2.65 8.73
CA ILE A 37 0.15 -3.22 7.46
C ILE A 37 -0.98 -3.97 6.74
N GLY A 38 -1.80 -4.74 7.45
CA GLY A 38 -2.98 -5.40 6.88
C GLY A 38 -3.99 -4.39 6.30
N THR A 39 -4.19 -3.27 6.98
CA THR A 39 -5.05 -2.18 6.52
C THR A 39 -4.49 -1.53 5.24
N TRP A 40 -3.19 -1.29 5.17
CA TRP A 40 -2.55 -0.74 3.97
C TRP A 40 -2.55 -1.71 2.80
N LYS A 41 -2.41 -3.02 3.03
CA LYS A 41 -2.57 -4.03 1.97
C LYS A 41 -3.94 -3.95 1.31
N ARG A 42 -5.01 -3.85 2.10
CA ARG A 42 -6.39 -3.69 1.60
C ARG A 42 -6.57 -2.37 0.85
N LEU A 43 -6.09 -1.27 1.42
CA LEU A 43 -6.11 0.05 0.77
C LEU A 43 -5.36 0.03 -0.55
N PHE A 44 -4.18 -0.58 -0.59
CA PHE A 44 -3.38 -0.70 -1.79
C PHE A 44 -4.07 -1.54 -2.86
N GLN A 45 -4.70 -2.66 -2.51
CA GLN A 45 -5.50 -3.45 -3.46
C GLN A 45 -6.68 -2.67 -4.01
N LYS A 46 -7.40 -1.93 -3.16
CA LYS A 46 -8.54 -1.09 -3.56
C LYS A 46 -8.11 0.08 -4.46
N GLU A 47 -7.02 0.75 -4.11
CA GLU A 47 -6.41 1.82 -4.91
C GLU A 47 -5.87 1.26 -6.23
N ALA A 48 -5.18 0.11 -6.22
CA ALA A 48 -4.68 -0.54 -7.42
C ALA A 48 -5.83 -0.88 -8.36
N ASP A 49 -6.88 -1.53 -7.86
CA ASP A 49 -8.10 -1.81 -8.60
C ASP A 49 -8.70 -0.51 -9.19
N THR A 50 -8.75 0.57 -8.42
CA THR A 50 -9.22 1.88 -8.88
C THR A 50 -8.31 2.49 -9.96
N VAL A 51 -6.99 2.40 -9.81
CA VAL A 51 -5.99 2.94 -10.75
C VAL A 51 -6.01 2.18 -12.07
N PHE A 52 -6.12 0.85 -12.04
CA PHE A 52 -6.23 0.03 -13.24
C PHE A 52 -7.63 0.16 -13.88
N SER A 53 -8.69 0.29 -13.09
CA SER A 53 -10.06 0.54 -13.58
C SER A 53 -10.25 1.94 -14.18
N LYS A 54 -9.52 2.96 -13.69
CA LYS A 54 -9.55 4.33 -14.26
C LYS A 54 -8.97 4.40 -15.67
N ARG A 55 -8.21 3.40 -16.12
CA ARG A 55 -7.65 3.34 -17.47
C ARG A 55 -8.71 3.11 -18.57
N GLY A 56 -9.96 2.81 -18.19
CA GLY A 56 -11.10 2.64 -19.11
C GLY A 56 -12.06 3.84 -19.21
N LYS A 57 -11.88 4.91 -18.44
CA LYS A 57 -12.72 6.12 -18.54
C LYS A 57 -11.89 7.30 -19.01
N THR A 58 -11.47 7.25 -20.27
CA THR A 58 -11.20 8.46 -21.05
C THR A 58 -12.41 9.37 -20.85
N LYS A 59 -12.19 10.44 -20.11
CA LYS A 59 -13.13 11.54 -19.93
C LYS A 59 -13.55 11.97 -21.33
N LYS A 60 -14.74 11.54 -21.76
CA LYS A 60 -15.40 12.08 -22.96
C LYS A 60 -15.69 13.53 -22.60
N ILE A 61 -14.78 14.42 -22.99
CA ILE A 61 -14.96 15.86 -22.96
C ILE A 61 -16.20 16.11 -23.83
N ARG A 62 -17.29 16.56 -23.20
CA ARG A 62 -18.41 17.20 -23.89
C ARG A 62 -18.18 18.69 -23.82
#